data_AF-A0A074N2V1-F1
#
_entry.id   AF-A0A074N2V1-F1
#
_cell.length_a   1.000
_cell.length_b   1.000
_cell.length_c   1.000
_cell.angle_alpha   90.00
_cell.angle_beta   90.00
_cell.angle_gamma   90.00
#
_symmetry.space_group_name_H-M   'P 1'
#
loop_
_entity.id
_entity.type
_entity.pdbx_description
1 polymer ?
#
loop_
_entity_poly.entity_id
_entity_poly.type
_entity_poly.pdbx_seq_one_letter_code
_entity_poly.pdbx_strand_id
1 'polypeptide(L)'
;MIEAAGHGGESARARLIGWLFCGSLIAHSFLIVVLPRLDKESAIRDVARSWHYAIGIALLVFGIWRLWLWIRERGALSPGTLPPAARFWHHALCVSILLLVVLGGPLGFLYGWTEGRAINPAGLFTIPAPIGKDHSVWKFTGYFHSASANATVLLALAALISAGYTYARYGRGFITAFPAGFGLLFLVRSALFIYAINSFADRTAGYIAAAIFLGLVAAFWLAVRAVRRGRFGSTAGKSGGVAWNTGALAGIAAVAGFGLTMPYLLFRVTPLSSGVVVEADPSITWHRERLAQVDWTPPTEFQLTTGRETYKWCKFCHTMEPGEAHLVGPNLANIFGQRAGTVPNFPYSPALAEAGKNGLVWNEDTIGQYISGPDEMVPGTSMMISSGPVIDPALQDAVIASLRRDTMFTEAERPE
;
A
#
# COMPACT_ATOMS: atom_id res chain seq x y z
N MET A 1 43.67 -16.24 2.19
CA MET A 1 43.85 -14.91 1.58
C MET A 1 42.78 -13.98 2.14
N ILE A 2 43.12 -13.29 3.22
CA ILE A 2 42.34 -12.21 3.82
C ILE A 2 42.97 -10.95 3.23
N GLU A 3 42.39 -10.44 2.15
CA GLU A 3 42.85 -9.18 1.56
C GLU A 3 42.34 -8.01 2.42
N ALA A 4 43.32 -7.28 2.95
CA ALA A 4 43.33 -5.92 3.45
C ALA A 4 41.96 -5.22 3.56
N ALA A 5 41.47 -5.11 4.80
CA ALA A 5 40.52 -4.09 5.20
C ALA A 5 41.18 -2.70 5.09
N GLY A 6 41.14 -2.12 3.88
CA GLY A 6 41.37 -0.69 3.67
C GLY A 6 40.37 0.13 4.49
N HIS A 7 40.84 1.24 5.05
CA HIS A 7 40.15 2.12 5.99
C HIS A 7 38.62 2.28 5.78
N GLY A 8 37.83 1.78 6.74
CA GLY A 8 36.54 2.34 7.17
C GLY A 8 35.40 2.42 6.14
N GLY A 9 35.33 1.51 5.16
CA GLY A 9 34.30 1.53 4.11
C GLY A 9 33.59 0.19 3.87
N GLU A 10 32.39 0.26 3.29
CA GLU A 10 31.53 -0.88 2.96
C GLU A 10 32.22 -1.78 1.93
N SER A 11 32.25 -3.11 2.18
CA SER A 11 32.82 -4.08 1.25
C SER A 11 32.18 -3.96 -0.13
N ALA A 12 32.92 -4.24 -1.21
CA ALA A 12 32.38 -4.17 -2.57
C ALA A 12 31.12 -5.04 -2.73
N ARG A 13 31.12 -6.22 -2.08
CA ARG A 13 29.98 -7.13 -2.03
C ARG A 13 28.78 -6.50 -1.34
N ALA A 14 28.94 -5.98 -0.12
CA ALA A 14 27.83 -5.38 0.60
C ALA A 14 27.25 -4.15 -0.09
N ARG A 15 28.11 -3.37 -0.74
CA ARG A 15 27.71 -2.22 -1.57
C ARG A 15 26.86 -2.66 -2.76
N LEU A 16 27.29 -3.70 -3.47
CA LEU A 16 26.54 -4.28 -4.59
C LEU A 16 25.17 -4.79 -4.13
N ILE A 17 25.12 -5.60 -3.06
CA ILE A 17 23.85 -6.12 -2.53
C ILE A 17 22.95 -4.99 -2.02
N GLY A 18 23.51 -3.94 -1.42
CA GLY A 18 22.78 -2.73 -1.03
C GLY A 18 22.10 -2.06 -2.23
N TRP A 19 22.83 -1.83 -3.33
CA TRP A 19 22.26 -1.28 -4.56
C TRP A 19 21.22 -2.20 -5.20
N LEU A 20 21.46 -3.51 -5.24
CA LEU A 20 20.49 -4.46 -5.78
C LEU A 20 19.19 -4.44 -4.97
N PHE A 21 19.28 -4.50 -3.64
CA PHE A 21 18.11 -4.38 -2.76
C PHE A 21 17.36 -3.06 -2.99
N CYS A 22 18.07 -1.92 -2.92
CA CYS A 22 17.45 -0.60 -3.08
C CYS A 22 16.83 -0.42 -4.47
N GLY A 23 17.53 -0.85 -5.52
CA GLY A 23 17.04 -0.80 -6.90
C GLY A 23 15.80 -1.66 -7.11
N SER A 24 15.81 -2.90 -6.62
CA SER A 24 14.62 -3.77 -6.64
C SER A 24 13.46 -3.16 -5.85
N LEU A 25 13.72 -2.49 -4.72
CA LEU A 25 12.65 -1.90 -3.91
C LEU A 25 12.04 -0.67 -4.57
N ILE A 26 12.86 0.13 -5.27
CA ILE A 26 12.37 1.21 -6.12
C ILE A 26 11.53 0.67 -7.27
N ALA A 27 12.02 -0.34 -8.01
CA ALA A 27 11.27 -0.96 -9.10
C ALA A 27 9.93 -1.54 -8.61
N HIS A 28 9.94 -2.21 -7.46
CA HIS A 28 8.74 -2.69 -6.79
C HIS A 28 7.78 -1.55 -6.43
N SER A 29 8.30 -0.44 -5.89
CA SER A 29 7.51 0.77 -5.61
C SER A 29 6.78 1.32 -6.83
N PHE A 30 7.46 1.41 -7.99
CA PHE A 30 6.78 1.82 -9.23
C PHE A 30 5.66 0.87 -9.60
N LEU A 31 5.93 -0.44 -9.51
CA LEU A 31 4.97 -1.46 -9.89
C LEU A 31 3.71 -1.46 -9.00
N ILE A 32 3.85 -1.29 -7.68
CA ILE A 32 2.70 -1.20 -6.77
C ILE A 32 1.91 0.10 -6.93
N VAL A 33 2.50 1.14 -7.50
CA VAL A 33 1.77 2.35 -7.90
C VAL A 33 0.98 2.10 -9.17
N VAL A 34 1.52 1.37 -10.15
CA VAL A 34 0.84 1.10 -11.42
C VAL A 34 -0.27 0.05 -11.26
N LEU A 35 -0.01 -1.04 -10.53
CA LEU A 35 -0.86 -2.23 -10.51
C LEU A 35 -2.33 -1.98 -10.10
N PRO A 36 -2.63 -1.16 -9.07
CA PRO A 36 -4.02 -0.85 -8.71
C PRO A 36 -4.78 -0.04 -9.77
N ARG A 37 -4.07 0.60 -10.71
CA ARG A 37 -4.65 1.47 -11.74
C ARG A 37 -4.99 0.71 -13.03
N LEU A 38 -4.50 -0.52 -13.16
CA LEU A 38 -4.81 -1.42 -14.28
C LEU A 38 -6.14 -2.13 -14.01
N ASP A 39 -6.93 -2.32 -15.06
CA ASP A 39 -8.18 -3.07 -14.98
C ASP A 39 -7.93 -4.48 -14.42
N LYS A 40 -8.78 -4.94 -13.49
CA LYS A 40 -8.68 -6.26 -12.84
C LYS A 40 -8.64 -7.41 -13.82
N GLU A 41 -9.39 -7.28 -14.91
CA GLU A 41 -9.59 -8.33 -15.93
C GLU A 41 -8.56 -8.22 -17.07
N SER A 42 -7.72 -7.19 -17.06
CA SER A 42 -6.75 -6.98 -18.14
C SER A 42 -5.53 -7.90 -18.04
N ALA A 43 -5.13 -8.46 -19.18
CA ALA A 43 -3.90 -9.26 -19.30
C ALA A 43 -2.65 -8.49 -18.86
N ILE A 44 -2.60 -7.17 -19.08
CA ILE A 44 -1.47 -6.33 -18.65
C ILE A 44 -1.35 -6.28 -17.12
N ARG A 45 -2.46 -6.37 -16.38
CA ARG A 45 -2.42 -6.45 -14.92
C ARG A 45 -1.86 -7.78 -14.44
N ASP A 46 -2.17 -8.87 -15.13
CA ASP A 46 -1.60 -10.19 -14.81
C ASP A 46 -0.09 -10.22 -15.05
N VAL A 47 0.38 -9.60 -16.15
CA VAL A 47 1.81 -9.40 -16.41
C VAL A 47 2.45 -8.55 -15.32
N ALA A 48 1.84 -7.42 -14.95
CA ALA A 48 2.33 -6.56 -13.88
C ALA A 48 2.40 -7.30 -12.54
N ARG A 49 1.40 -8.13 -12.22
CA ARG A 49 1.37 -8.98 -11.01
C ARG A 49 2.47 -10.03 -11.04
N SER A 50 2.70 -10.65 -12.19
CA SER A 50 3.80 -11.61 -12.40
C SER A 50 5.17 -10.98 -12.12
N TRP A 51 5.38 -9.74 -12.58
CA TRP A 51 6.58 -8.97 -12.24
C TRP A 51 6.67 -8.59 -10.77
N HIS A 52 5.52 -8.35 -10.12
CA HIS A 52 5.48 -8.06 -8.68
C HIS A 52 6.00 -9.24 -7.87
N TYR A 53 5.63 -10.46 -8.26
CA TYR A 53 6.16 -11.68 -7.65
C TYR A 53 7.67 -11.83 -7.89
N ALA A 54 8.14 -11.65 -9.13
CA ALA A 54 9.55 -11.81 -9.46
C ALA A 54 10.45 -10.81 -8.70
N ILE A 55 10.06 -9.53 -8.69
CA ILE A 55 10.80 -8.48 -7.97
C ILE A 55 10.69 -8.71 -6.45
N GLY A 56 9.53 -9.18 -5.96
CA GLY A 56 9.35 -9.56 -4.56
C GLY A 56 10.29 -10.68 -4.09
N ILE A 57 10.49 -11.71 -4.93
CA ILE A 57 11.47 -12.78 -4.66
C ILE A 57 12.89 -12.23 -4.61
N ALA A 58 13.27 -11.40 -5.59
CA ALA A 58 14.58 -10.76 -5.62
C ALA A 58 14.81 -9.91 -4.36
N LEU A 59 13.79 -9.15 -3.93
CA LEU A 59 13.82 -8.37 -2.69
C LEU A 59 14.04 -9.24 -1.45
N LEU A 60 13.37 -10.38 -1.36
CA LEU A 60 13.54 -11.30 -0.24
C LEU A 60 14.97 -11.86 -0.19
N VAL A 61 15.49 -12.30 -1.34
CA VAL A 61 16.87 -12.82 -1.46
C VAL A 61 17.90 -11.75 -1.12
N PHE A 62 17.83 -10.58 -1.76
CA PHE A 62 18.78 -9.49 -1.49
C PHE A 62 18.63 -8.92 -0.08
N GLY A 63 17.41 -8.86 0.46
CA GLY A 63 17.14 -8.39 1.82
C GLY A 63 17.75 -9.32 2.88
N ILE A 64 17.51 -10.64 2.77
CA ILE A 64 18.11 -11.64 3.66
C ILE A 64 19.64 -11.60 3.55
N TRP A 65 20.17 -11.54 2.33
CA TRP A 65 21.62 -11.45 2.13
C TRP A 65 22.18 -10.15 2.72
N ARG A 66 21.49 -9.03 2.55
CA ARG A 66 21.92 -7.74 3.10
C ARG A 66 21.92 -7.75 4.63
N LEU A 67 20.92 -8.36 5.26
CA LEU A 67 20.86 -8.57 6.71
C LEU A 67 21.98 -9.49 7.20
N TRP A 68 22.26 -10.57 6.48
CA TRP A 68 23.38 -11.47 6.81
C TRP A 68 24.73 -10.75 6.75
N LEU A 69 24.99 -9.99 5.69
CA LEU A 69 26.17 -9.12 5.58
C LEU A 69 26.19 -8.07 6.69
N TRP A 70 25.02 -7.55 7.08
CA TRP A 70 24.89 -6.62 8.21
C TRP A 70 25.39 -7.21 9.53
N ILE A 71 25.07 -8.47 9.78
CA ILE A 71 25.50 -9.19 11.00
C ILE A 71 26.98 -9.54 10.94
N ARG A 72 27.48 -9.94 9.76
CA ARG A 72 28.87 -10.42 9.56
C ARG A 72 29.90 -9.28 9.45
N GLU A 73 29.52 -8.15 8.84
CA GLU A 73 30.42 -7.06 8.45
C GLU A 73 30.15 -5.75 9.23
N ARG A 74 29.63 -5.84 10.47
CA ARG A 74 29.12 -4.72 11.30
C ARG A 74 29.99 -3.44 11.30
N GLY A 75 31.30 -3.57 11.15
CA GLY A 75 32.26 -2.44 11.11
C GLY A 75 32.50 -1.81 9.73
N ALA A 76 32.29 -2.56 8.63
CA ALA A 76 32.55 -2.08 7.27
C ALA A 76 31.38 -1.27 6.71
N LEU A 77 30.15 -1.57 7.10
CA LEU A 77 28.93 -1.02 6.48
C LEU A 77 28.59 0.42 6.89
N SER A 78 29.34 0.99 7.84
CA SER A 78 29.04 2.28 8.43
C SER A 78 29.81 3.38 7.71
N PRO A 79 29.16 4.48 7.28
CA PRO A 79 29.89 5.70 6.99
C PRO A 79 30.61 6.13 8.29
N GLY A 80 31.93 6.04 8.34
CA GLY A 80 32.76 6.28 9.54
C GLY A 80 32.75 7.72 10.06
N THR A 81 31.79 8.54 9.65
CA THR A 81 31.87 10.01 9.65
C THR A 81 30.78 10.72 10.46
N LEU A 82 29.80 9.97 10.97
CA LEU A 82 28.74 10.49 11.86
C LEU A 82 29.04 10.10 13.32
N PRO A 83 28.57 10.84 14.34
CA PRO A 83 28.67 10.40 15.73
C PRO A 83 27.96 9.06 15.99
N PRO A 84 28.37 8.27 16.99
CA PRO A 84 27.79 6.94 17.26
C PRO A 84 26.27 6.90 17.34
N ALA A 85 25.65 7.89 18.00
CA ALA A 85 24.21 8.00 18.16
C ALA A 85 23.47 8.23 16.81
N ALA A 86 24.00 9.12 15.97
CA ALA A 86 23.45 9.39 14.64
C ALA A 86 23.62 8.19 13.70
N ARG A 87 24.78 7.51 13.78
CA ARG A 87 25.01 6.26 13.04
C ARG A 87 24.03 5.18 13.44
N PHE A 88 23.85 4.97 14.75
CA PHE A 88 22.89 4.00 15.27
C PHE A 88 21.48 4.28 14.76
N TRP A 89 21.01 5.53 14.86
CA TRP A 89 19.70 5.94 14.36
C TRP A 89 19.50 5.65 12.87
N HIS A 90 20.44 6.05 12.01
CA HIS A 90 20.36 5.80 10.57
C HIS A 90 20.42 4.31 10.22
N HIS A 91 21.25 3.56 10.94
CA HIS A 91 21.31 2.10 10.81
C HIS A 91 20.01 1.44 11.22
N ALA A 92 19.42 1.86 12.34
CA ALA A 92 18.17 1.32 12.83
C ALA A 92 17.02 1.58 11.85
N LEU A 93 16.96 2.75 11.21
CA LEU A 93 16.02 3.03 10.12
C LEU A 93 16.21 2.06 8.93
N CYS A 94 17.44 1.91 8.44
CA CYS A 94 17.75 1.03 7.31
C CYS A 94 17.42 -0.45 7.61
N VAL A 95 17.82 -0.93 8.79
CA VAL A 95 17.57 -2.32 9.24
C VAL A 95 16.08 -2.55 9.45
N SER A 96 15.34 -1.58 9.99
CA SER A 96 13.89 -1.71 10.16
C SER A 96 13.16 -1.86 8.83
N ILE A 97 13.56 -1.08 7.82
CA ILE A 97 13.02 -1.23 6.45
C ILE A 97 13.38 -2.60 5.88
N LEU A 98 14.63 -3.05 6.02
CA LEU A 98 15.06 -4.38 5.57
C LEU A 98 14.22 -5.49 6.23
N LEU A 99 14.05 -5.43 7.56
CA LEU A 99 13.27 -6.40 8.31
C LEU A 99 11.81 -6.41 7.85
N LEU A 100 11.17 -5.25 7.71
CA LEU A 100 9.78 -5.16 7.24
C LEU A 100 9.62 -5.74 5.83
N VAL A 101 10.56 -5.50 4.91
CA VAL A 101 10.51 -6.07 3.56
C VAL A 101 10.69 -7.59 3.59
N VAL A 102 11.66 -8.09 4.38
CA VAL A 102 11.92 -9.53 4.50
C VAL A 102 10.75 -10.26 5.16
N LEU A 103 10.15 -9.69 6.20
CA LEU A 103 8.97 -10.24 6.88
C LEU A 103 7.70 -10.11 6.02
N GLY A 104 7.60 -9.06 5.20
CA GLY A 104 6.48 -8.83 4.28
C GLY A 104 6.46 -9.80 3.10
N GLY A 105 7.61 -10.36 2.70
CA GLY A 105 7.73 -11.32 1.61
C GLY A 105 6.86 -12.57 1.80
N PRO A 106 7.03 -13.35 2.89
CA PRO A 106 6.18 -14.50 3.20
C PRO A 106 4.69 -14.17 3.28
N LEU A 107 4.32 -12.99 3.80
CA LEU A 107 2.93 -12.53 3.81
C LEU A 107 2.36 -12.37 2.40
N GLY A 108 3.16 -11.91 1.45
CA GLY A 108 2.75 -11.80 0.03
C GLY A 108 2.51 -13.15 -0.64
N PHE A 109 3.31 -14.16 -0.30
CA PHE A 109 3.09 -15.55 -0.77
C PHE A 109 1.79 -16.11 -0.22
N LEU A 110 1.61 -16.02 1.10
CA LEU A 110 0.38 -16.50 1.75
C LEU A 110 -0.86 -15.77 1.22
N TYR A 111 -0.77 -14.46 1.02
CA TYR A 111 -1.85 -13.67 0.42
C TYR A 111 -2.24 -14.21 -0.97
N GLY A 112 -1.29 -14.43 -1.87
CA GLY A 112 -1.58 -14.97 -3.20
C GLY A 112 -2.15 -16.40 -3.18
N TRP A 113 -1.59 -17.26 -2.34
CA TRP A 113 -2.06 -18.65 -2.23
C TRP A 113 -3.46 -18.76 -1.64
N THR A 114 -3.78 -17.96 -0.62
CA THR A 114 -5.09 -17.93 0.05
C THR A 114 -6.17 -17.22 -0.76
N GLU A 115 -5.78 -16.48 -1.81
CA GLU A 115 -6.69 -16.07 -2.89
C GLU A 115 -7.01 -17.23 -3.86
N GLY A 116 -6.29 -18.36 -3.76
CA GLY A 116 -6.39 -19.49 -4.67
C GLY A 116 -5.55 -19.33 -5.95
N ARG A 117 -4.52 -18.47 -5.94
CA ARG A 117 -3.70 -18.20 -7.12
C ARG A 117 -2.36 -18.91 -7.08
N ALA A 118 -1.99 -19.52 -8.19
CA ALA A 118 -0.60 -19.91 -8.42
C ALA A 118 0.27 -18.66 -8.61
N ILE A 119 1.50 -18.71 -8.11
CA ILE A 119 2.46 -17.61 -8.21
C ILE A 119 3.39 -17.89 -9.37
N ASN A 120 3.33 -17.04 -10.40
CA ASN A 120 4.16 -17.15 -11.59
C ASN A 120 5.08 -15.91 -11.69
N PRO A 121 6.33 -15.97 -11.19
CA PRO A 121 7.26 -14.85 -11.25
C PRO A 121 7.83 -14.65 -12.66
N ALA A 122 7.44 -13.53 -13.28
CA ALA A 122 7.86 -13.10 -14.62
C ALA A 122 7.72 -14.17 -15.72
N GLY A 123 6.80 -15.12 -15.60
CA GLY A 123 6.63 -16.21 -16.58
C GLY A 123 7.67 -17.33 -16.48
N LEU A 124 8.60 -17.27 -15.52
CA LEU A 124 9.78 -18.15 -15.51
C LEU A 124 9.47 -19.57 -14.99
N PHE A 125 8.60 -19.67 -13.99
CA PHE A 125 8.17 -20.92 -13.38
C PHE A 125 6.83 -20.71 -12.66
N THR A 126 6.16 -21.79 -12.28
CA THR A 126 4.89 -21.72 -11.54
C THR A 126 5.04 -22.36 -10.18
N ILE A 127 4.70 -21.62 -9.13
CA ILE A 127 4.59 -22.12 -7.77
C ILE A 127 3.09 -22.37 -7.50
N PRO A 128 2.65 -23.63 -7.40
CA PRO A 128 1.24 -23.95 -7.16
C PRO A 128 0.78 -23.42 -5.78
N ALA A 129 -0.53 -23.22 -5.61
CA ALA A 129 -1.11 -22.78 -4.33
C ALA A 129 -1.42 -24.00 -3.44
N PRO A 130 -0.62 -24.29 -2.41
CA PRO A 130 -0.78 -25.53 -1.62
C PRO A 130 -1.94 -25.48 -0.62
N ILE A 131 -2.42 -24.29 -0.25
CA ILE A 131 -3.35 -24.08 0.87
C ILE A 131 -4.78 -23.69 0.44
N GLY A 132 -5.06 -23.60 -0.86
CA GLY A 132 -6.41 -23.28 -1.36
C GLY A 132 -6.92 -21.89 -0.96
N LYS A 133 -8.22 -21.64 -1.17
CA LYS A 133 -8.87 -20.35 -0.84
C LYS A 133 -9.23 -20.28 0.64
N ASP A 134 -8.85 -19.20 1.31
CA ASP A 134 -9.25 -18.88 2.69
C ASP A 134 -9.38 -17.37 2.86
N HIS A 135 -10.61 -16.87 3.03
CA HIS A 135 -10.88 -15.43 3.12
C HIS A 135 -10.31 -14.79 4.38
N SER A 136 -10.30 -15.50 5.50
CA SER A 136 -9.81 -14.98 6.78
C SER A 136 -8.30 -14.78 6.73
N VAL A 137 -7.57 -15.78 6.24
CA VAL A 137 -6.12 -15.71 6.08
C VAL A 137 -5.74 -14.73 4.97
N TRP A 138 -6.48 -14.69 3.87
CA TRP A 138 -6.29 -13.71 2.79
C TRP A 138 -6.41 -12.27 3.31
N LYS A 139 -7.43 -11.97 4.12
CA LYS A 139 -7.63 -10.65 4.72
C LYS A 139 -6.50 -10.28 5.68
N PHE A 140 -6.14 -11.20 6.58
CA PHE A 140 -5.07 -10.99 7.55
C PHE A 140 -3.72 -10.72 6.86
N THR A 141 -3.34 -11.59 5.93
CA THR A 141 -2.05 -11.51 5.24
C THR A 141 -2.00 -10.32 4.28
N GLY A 142 -3.09 -10.01 3.58
CA GLY A 142 -3.21 -8.84 2.72
C GLY A 142 -3.12 -7.52 3.49
N TYR A 143 -3.76 -7.45 4.67
CA TYR A 143 -3.63 -6.32 5.57
C TYR A 143 -2.18 -6.11 5.97
N PHE A 144 -1.52 -7.12 6.55
CA PHE A 144 -0.16 -6.97 7.05
C PHE A 144 0.89 -6.80 5.94
N HIS A 145 0.68 -7.39 4.76
CA HIS A 145 1.51 -7.14 3.59
C HIS A 145 1.45 -5.66 3.19
N SER A 146 0.25 -5.08 3.09
CA SER A 146 0.06 -3.66 2.78
C SER A 146 0.54 -2.73 3.91
N ALA A 147 0.26 -3.08 5.16
CA ALA A 147 0.67 -2.37 6.36
C ALA A 147 2.20 -2.26 6.46
N SER A 148 2.91 -3.36 6.21
CA SER A 148 4.38 -3.37 6.19
C SER A 148 4.93 -2.45 5.10
N ALA A 149 4.31 -2.45 3.90
CA ALA A 149 4.70 -1.56 2.82
C ALA A 149 4.52 -0.08 3.20
N ASN A 150 3.42 0.29 3.86
CA ASN A 150 3.20 1.65 4.37
C ASN A 150 4.21 2.04 5.47
N ALA A 151 4.49 1.14 6.42
CA ALA A 151 5.49 1.38 7.46
C ALA A 151 6.88 1.70 6.88
N THR A 152 7.31 0.98 5.84
CA THR A 152 8.62 1.26 5.19
C THR A 152 8.66 2.63 4.52
N VAL A 153 7.54 3.15 4.01
CA VAL A 153 7.46 4.51 3.44
C VAL A 153 7.60 5.57 4.53
N LEU A 154 6.90 5.42 5.65
CA LEU A 154 7.00 6.39 6.75
C LEU A 154 8.40 6.41 7.36
N LEU A 155 9.05 5.25 7.47
CA LEU A 155 10.46 5.16 7.86
C LEU A 155 11.40 5.82 6.85
N ALA A 156 11.10 5.74 5.55
CA ALA A 156 11.86 6.44 4.51
C ALA A 156 11.72 7.97 4.61
N LEU A 157 10.51 8.48 4.90
CA LEU A 157 10.28 9.90 5.18
C LEU A 157 11.05 10.36 6.42
N ALA A 158 10.98 9.59 7.52
CA ALA A 158 11.77 9.85 8.72
C ALA A 158 13.28 9.88 8.43
N ALA A 159 13.75 8.99 7.54
CA ALA A 159 15.15 8.97 7.12
C ALA A 159 15.54 10.22 6.32
N LEU A 160 14.68 10.75 5.44
CA LEU A 160 14.94 12.00 4.72
C LEU A 160 15.06 13.20 5.66
N ILE A 161 14.15 13.31 6.65
CA ILE A 161 14.20 14.36 7.68
C ILE A 161 15.50 14.25 8.47
N SER A 162 15.87 13.03 8.87
CA SER A 162 17.10 12.74 9.60
C SER A 162 18.35 13.10 8.81
N ALA A 163 18.35 12.83 7.50
CA ALA A 163 19.42 13.20 6.58
C ALA A 163 19.63 14.72 6.54
N GLY A 164 18.53 15.47 6.54
CA GLY A 164 18.53 16.93 6.60
C GLY A 164 19.21 17.44 7.87
N TYR A 165 18.82 16.89 9.01
CA TYR A 165 19.44 17.18 10.31
C TYR A 165 20.94 16.87 10.31
N THR A 166 21.35 15.68 9.87
CA THR A 166 22.76 15.30 9.86
C THR A 166 23.58 16.11 8.84
N TYR A 167 22.95 16.62 7.80
CA TYR A 167 23.61 17.51 6.85
C TYR A 167 23.85 18.88 7.45
N ALA A 168 22.85 19.45 8.11
CA ALA A 168 22.99 20.72 8.83
C ALA A 168 24.06 20.63 9.91
N ARG A 169 24.08 19.53 10.66
CA ARG A 169 24.89 19.38 11.88
C ARG A 169 26.30 18.83 11.65
N TYR A 170 26.43 17.86 10.74
CA TYR A 170 27.66 17.10 10.50
C TYR A 170 28.12 17.14 9.05
N GLY A 171 27.32 17.74 8.17
CA GLY A 171 27.65 17.81 6.76
C GLY A 171 27.47 16.54 5.96
N ARG A 172 26.78 15.56 6.52
CA ARG A 172 26.50 14.27 5.89
C ARG A 172 25.02 14.22 5.55
N GLY A 173 24.73 14.20 4.26
CA GLY A 173 23.38 14.31 3.72
C GLY A 173 22.83 13.01 3.17
N PHE A 174 21.76 13.08 2.38
CA PHE A 174 21.04 11.87 1.92
C PHE A 174 21.94 10.86 1.20
N ILE A 175 22.97 11.30 0.46
CA ILE A 175 23.93 10.39 -0.21
C ILE A 175 24.96 9.80 0.78
N THR A 176 25.41 10.58 1.76
CA THR A 176 26.61 10.28 2.56
C THR A 176 26.33 9.89 4.00
N ALA A 177 25.07 9.96 4.43
CA ALA A 177 24.63 9.65 5.78
C ALA A 177 24.11 8.21 5.95
N PHE A 178 23.93 7.47 4.85
CA PHE A 178 23.40 6.11 4.84
C PHE A 178 24.32 5.16 4.05
N PRO A 179 24.14 3.83 4.22
CA PRO A 179 24.75 2.85 3.34
C PRO A 179 24.37 3.07 1.87
N ALA A 180 25.15 2.49 0.96
CA ALA A 180 24.96 2.69 -0.46
C ALA A 180 23.53 2.30 -0.92
N GLY A 181 22.93 3.14 -1.77
CA GLY A 181 21.57 2.96 -2.29
C GLY A 181 20.43 3.54 -1.45
N PHE A 182 20.55 3.51 -0.12
CA PHE A 182 19.44 3.86 0.78
C PHE A 182 19.00 5.32 0.65
N GLY A 183 19.93 6.25 0.49
CA GLY A 183 19.60 7.67 0.29
C GLY A 183 18.70 7.93 -0.91
N LEU A 184 19.01 7.30 -2.05
CA LEU A 184 18.21 7.40 -3.27
C LEU A 184 16.86 6.70 -3.11
N LEU A 185 16.87 5.50 -2.51
CA LEU A 185 15.65 4.75 -2.17
C LEU A 185 14.68 5.62 -1.38
N PHE A 186 15.14 6.32 -0.34
CA PHE A 186 14.25 7.12 0.50
C PHE A 186 13.61 8.28 -0.27
N LEU A 187 14.39 8.97 -1.10
CA LEU A 187 13.89 10.06 -1.93
C LEU A 187 12.83 9.58 -2.93
N VAL A 188 13.17 8.57 -3.72
CA VAL A 188 12.30 8.06 -4.80
C VAL A 188 11.04 7.44 -4.21
N ARG A 189 11.16 6.60 -3.17
CA ARG A 189 10.00 5.95 -2.54
C ARG A 189 9.06 6.96 -1.90
N SER A 190 9.60 8.01 -1.27
CA SER A 190 8.78 9.09 -0.71
C SER A 190 8.04 9.87 -1.81
N ALA A 191 8.72 10.22 -2.89
CA ALA A 191 8.09 10.90 -4.03
C ALA A 191 6.99 10.05 -4.68
N LEU A 192 7.22 8.74 -4.84
CA LEU A 192 6.23 7.81 -5.36
C LEU A 192 5.03 7.65 -4.45
N PHE A 193 5.23 7.66 -3.13
CA PHE A 193 4.12 7.65 -2.18
C PHE A 193 3.28 8.92 -2.26
N ILE A 194 3.93 10.09 -2.28
CA ILE A 194 3.24 11.38 -2.45
C ILE A 194 2.45 11.39 -3.76
N TYR A 195 3.03 10.90 -4.86
CA TYR A 195 2.31 10.71 -6.12
C TYR A 195 1.09 9.79 -5.93
N ALA A 196 1.29 8.62 -5.32
CA ALA A 196 0.26 7.59 -5.24
C ALA A 196 -0.98 8.04 -4.47
N ILE A 197 -0.79 8.67 -3.30
CA ILE A 197 -1.90 9.13 -2.45
C ILE A 197 -2.63 10.34 -3.03
N ASN A 198 -1.98 11.12 -3.90
CA ASN A 198 -2.58 12.29 -4.55
C ASN A 198 -3.09 11.99 -5.97
N SER A 199 -3.02 10.74 -6.45
CA SER A 199 -3.45 10.36 -7.80
C SER A 199 -4.60 9.36 -7.87
N PHE A 200 -5.36 9.21 -6.78
CA PHE A 200 -6.53 8.33 -6.77
C PHE A 200 -7.68 8.89 -7.63
N ALA A 201 -7.97 10.19 -7.50
CA ALA A 201 -9.02 10.87 -8.27
C ALA A 201 -8.49 11.43 -9.61
N ASP A 202 -7.30 12.06 -9.61
CA ASP A 202 -6.70 12.67 -10.79
C ASP A 202 -5.19 12.43 -10.82
N ARG A 203 -4.67 11.91 -11.95
CA ARG A 203 -3.23 11.67 -12.11
C ARG A 203 -2.41 12.95 -12.11
N THR A 204 -2.97 14.05 -12.60
CA THR A 204 -2.30 15.36 -12.70
C THR A 204 -1.99 15.89 -11.32
N ALA A 205 -2.96 15.84 -10.39
CA ALA A 205 -2.75 16.16 -8.98
C ALA A 205 -1.59 15.37 -8.36
N GLY A 206 -1.45 14.08 -8.70
CA GLY A 206 -0.33 13.25 -8.25
C GLY A 206 1.04 13.75 -8.74
N TYR A 207 1.15 14.07 -10.04
CA TYR A 207 2.40 14.59 -10.61
C TYR A 207 2.79 15.94 -9.98
N ILE A 208 1.81 16.83 -9.80
CA ILE A 208 2.01 18.14 -9.16
C ILE A 208 2.49 17.96 -7.72
N ALA A 209 1.83 17.11 -6.93
CA ALA A 209 2.21 16.86 -5.55
C ALA A 209 3.63 16.31 -5.42
N ALA A 210 4.01 15.35 -6.28
CA ALA A 210 5.37 14.80 -6.30
C ALA A 210 6.42 15.85 -6.71
N ALA A 211 6.11 16.71 -7.70
CA ALA A 211 6.99 17.80 -8.12
C ALA A 211 7.19 18.84 -7.00
N ILE A 212 6.12 19.22 -6.32
CA ILE A 212 6.17 20.11 -5.14
C ILE A 212 7.04 19.48 -4.05
N PHE A 213 6.82 18.21 -3.72
CA PHE A 213 7.63 17.49 -2.73
C PHE A 213 9.13 17.52 -3.08
N LEU A 214 9.49 17.17 -4.32
CA LEU A 214 10.88 17.19 -4.78
C LEU A 214 11.47 18.61 -4.75
N GLY A 215 10.69 19.62 -5.14
CA GLY A 215 11.07 21.02 -5.06
C GLY A 215 11.33 21.49 -3.63
N LEU A 216 10.46 21.13 -2.68
CA LEU A 216 10.62 21.42 -1.25
C LEU A 216 11.86 20.74 -0.67
N VAL A 217 12.08 19.47 -1.01
CA VAL A 217 13.30 18.75 -0.62
C VAL A 217 14.53 19.50 -1.16
N ALA A 218 14.58 19.81 -2.46
CA ALA A 218 15.70 20.54 -3.06
C ALA A 218 15.94 21.91 -2.41
N ALA A 219 14.88 22.70 -2.20
CA ALA A 219 14.95 24.01 -1.55
C ALA A 219 15.49 23.89 -0.12
N PHE A 220 14.99 22.92 0.66
CA PHE A 220 15.49 22.63 1.99
C PHE A 220 16.98 22.27 1.98
N TRP A 221 17.43 21.42 1.05
CA TRP A 221 18.85 21.06 0.92
C TRP A 221 19.74 22.25 0.55
N LEU A 222 19.27 23.14 -0.34
CA LEU A 222 19.98 24.38 -0.69
C LEU A 222 20.05 25.34 0.49
N ALA A 223 18.97 25.52 1.25
CA ALA A 223 18.93 26.35 2.43
C ALA A 223 19.91 25.84 3.51
N VAL A 224 19.89 24.54 3.81
CA VAL A 224 20.83 23.94 4.77
C VAL A 224 22.28 24.09 4.30
N ARG A 225 22.54 23.94 2.99
CA ARG A 225 23.87 24.19 2.39
C ARG A 225 24.33 25.64 2.58
N ALA A 226 23.44 26.61 2.38
CA ALA A 226 23.72 28.03 2.56
C ALA A 226 24.03 28.37 4.02
N VAL A 227 23.20 27.91 4.96
CA VAL A 227 23.40 28.09 6.42
C VAL A 227 24.74 27.50 6.86
N ARG A 228 25.10 26.32 6.34
CA ARG A 228 26.36 25.66 6.68
C ARG A 228 27.59 26.40 6.12
N ARG A 229 27.50 26.98 4.92
CA ARG A 229 28.57 27.85 4.37
C ARG A 229 28.80 29.09 5.22
N GLY A 230 27.77 29.58 5.92
CA GLY A 230 27.84 30.73 6.82
C GLY A 230 28.27 30.43 8.27
N ARG A 231 28.46 29.16 8.66
CA ARG A 231 28.87 28.77 10.02
C ARG A 231 30.18 27.96 9.98
N PHE A 232 31.32 28.64 10.10
CA PHE A 232 32.59 28.00 10.48
C PHE A 232 32.55 27.67 11.98
N GLY A 233 32.61 26.40 12.34
CA GLY A 233 32.67 25.97 13.73
C GLY A 233 32.07 24.59 13.95
N SER A 234 32.90 23.56 13.80
CA SER A 234 32.60 22.21 14.26
C SER A 234 32.46 22.21 15.78
N THR A 235 31.24 22.23 16.30
CA THR A 235 31.01 21.82 17.69
C THR A 235 30.86 20.31 17.72
N ALA A 236 31.85 19.59 18.23
CA ALA A 236 31.71 18.19 18.60
C ALA A 236 30.83 18.13 19.86
N GLY A 237 29.59 17.66 19.71
CA GLY A 237 28.68 17.45 20.84
C GLY A 237 28.96 16.11 21.52
N LYS A 238 29.06 16.12 22.86
CA LYS A 238 29.27 14.94 23.71
C LYS A 238 28.17 13.89 23.48
N SER A 239 28.57 12.63 23.37
CA SER A 239 27.70 11.46 23.19
C SER A 239 26.94 11.12 24.47
N GLY A 240 25.61 11.29 24.47
CA GLY A 240 24.74 10.72 25.50
C GLY A 240 24.63 9.20 25.30
N GLY A 241 25.23 8.43 26.21
CA GLY A 241 25.21 6.97 26.21
C GLY A 241 23.87 6.41 26.69
N VAL A 242 23.42 5.32 26.04
CA VAL A 242 22.29 4.46 26.40
C VAL A 242 20.88 5.07 26.25
N ALA A 243 20.60 6.26 26.78
CA ALA A 243 19.26 6.88 26.74
C ALA A 243 18.77 7.22 25.31
N TRP A 244 19.69 7.51 24.38
CA TRP A 244 19.34 7.74 22.98
C TRP A 244 18.99 6.44 22.23
N ASN A 245 19.56 5.29 22.63
CA ASN A 245 19.33 4.03 21.91
C ASN A 245 17.93 3.47 22.19
N THR A 246 17.46 3.56 23.43
CA THR A 246 16.09 3.17 23.79
C THR A 246 15.06 4.12 23.19
N GLY A 247 15.29 5.44 23.28
CA GLY A 247 14.42 6.45 22.65
C GLY A 247 14.36 6.34 21.12
N ALA A 248 15.50 6.05 20.47
CA ALA A 248 15.56 5.81 19.03
C ALA A 248 14.75 4.59 18.61
N LEU A 249 14.91 3.46 19.31
CA LEU A 249 14.15 2.25 19.02
C LEU A 249 12.65 2.46 19.27
N ALA A 250 12.27 3.15 20.34
CA ALA A 250 10.88 3.51 20.61
C ALA A 250 10.30 4.42 19.52
N GLY A 251 11.05 5.43 19.05
CA GLY A 251 10.63 6.31 17.97
C GLY A 251 10.44 5.57 16.65
N ILE A 252 11.36 4.66 16.30
CA ILE A 252 11.23 3.80 15.11
C ILE A 252 10.02 2.88 15.24
N ALA A 253 9.84 2.25 16.40
CA ALA A 253 8.68 1.40 16.67
C ALA A 253 7.37 2.19 16.57
N ALA A 254 7.34 3.43 17.03
CA ALA A 254 6.18 4.31 16.91
C ALA A 254 5.87 4.66 15.44
N VAL A 255 6.87 5.06 14.64
CA VAL A 255 6.69 5.37 13.22
C VAL A 255 6.25 4.12 12.44
N ALA A 256 6.92 2.99 12.68
CA ALA A 256 6.56 1.73 12.05
C ALA A 256 5.15 1.29 12.47
N GLY A 257 4.85 1.32 13.76
CA GLY A 257 3.53 1.00 14.32
C GLY A 257 2.43 1.86 13.74
N PHE A 258 2.63 3.18 13.63
CA PHE A 258 1.69 4.07 12.95
C PHE A 258 1.50 3.69 11.48
N GLY A 259 2.59 3.38 10.77
CA GLY A 259 2.52 2.89 9.40
C GLY A 259 1.76 1.57 9.26
N LEU A 260 1.84 0.69 10.26
CA LEU A 260 1.07 -0.55 10.28
C LEU A 260 -0.44 -0.31 10.42
N THR A 261 -0.86 0.81 11.01
CA THR A 261 -2.28 1.19 11.13
C THR A 261 -2.85 1.87 9.88
N MET A 262 -2.01 2.25 8.91
CA MET A 262 -2.44 3.03 7.75
C MET A 262 -3.57 2.41 6.91
N PRO A 263 -3.60 1.09 6.63
CA PRO A 263 -4.72 0.52 5.89
C PRO A 263 -6.07 0.72 6.59
N TYR A 264 -6.08 0.72 7.93
CA TYR A 264 -7.28 1.04 8.71
C TYR A 264 -7.60 2.53 8.65
N LEU A 265 -6.62 3.42 8.82
CA LEU A 265 -6.86 4.87 8.79
C LEU A 265 -7.35 5.37 7.43
N LEU A 266 -6.86 4.79 6.34
CA LEU A 266 -7.21 5.19 4.98
C LEU A 266 -8.50 4.53 4.50
N PHE A 267 -8.73 3.26 4.84
CA PHE A 267 -9.78 2.44 4.21
C PHE A 267 -10.70 1.73 5.21
N ARG A 268 -10.52 1.92 6.53
CA ARG A 268 -11.23 1.22 7.62
C ARG A 268 -11.17 -0.31 7.53
N VAL A 269 -10.19 -0.86 6.82
CA VAL A 269 -9.97 -2.30 6.72
C VAL A 269 -9.31 -2.80 8.01
N THR A 270 -9.80 -3.92 8.54
CA THR A 270 -9.23 -4.61 9.70
C THR A 270 -8.58 -5.94 9.29
N PRO A 271 -7.52 -6.38 9.97
CA PRO A 271 -6.89 -7.67 9.68
C PRO A 271 -7.75 -8.87 10.10
N LEU A 272 -8.73 -8.64 10.99
CA LEU A 272 -9.62 -9.66 11.51
C LEU A 272 -11.03 -9.42 10.99
N SER A 273 -11.69 -10.51 10.57
CA SER A 273 -13.12 -10.50 10.30
C SER A 273 -13.89 -10.30 11.61
N SER A 274 -14.49 -9.13 11.78
CA SER A 274 -15.34 -8.80 12.93
C SER A 274 -16.53 -7.98 12.45
N GLY A 275 -17.72 -8.28 12.95
CA GLY A 275 -18.93 -7.58 12.54
C GLY A 275 -20.20 -8.38 12.79
N VAL A 276 -21.32 -7.84 12.33
CA VAL A 276 -22.61 -8.54 12.27
C VAL A 276 -22.63 -9.35 10.98
N VAL A 277 -22.83 -10.67 11.10
CA VAL A 277 -22.82 -11.61 9.97
C VAL A 277 -24.22 -12.20 9.80
N VAL A 278 -24.68 -12.28 8.55
CA VAL A 278 -25.84 -13.09 8.18
C VAL A 278 -25.33 -14.47 7.76
N GLU A 279 -25.45 -15.46 8.64
CA GLU A 279 -24.95 -16.81 8.35
C GLU A 279 -25.81 -17.51 7.29
N ALA A 280 -25.16 -18.18 6.33
CA ALA A 280 -25.79 -19.06 5.37
C ALA A 280 -24.83 -20.18 4.93
N ASP A 281 -25.26 -21.04 4.01
CA ASP A 281 -24.34 -22.02 3.40
C ASP A 281 -23.09 -21.30 2.85
N PRO A 282 -21.86 -21.81 3.10
CA PRO A 282 -20.62 -21.14 2.70
C PRO A 282 -20.49 -20.88 1.19
N SER A 283 -21.22 -21.63 0.35
CA SER A 283 -21.28 -21.39 -1.09
C SER A 283 -22.09 -20.15 -1.46
N ILE A 284 -22.80 -19.53 -0.52
CA ILE A 284 -23.63 -18.34 -0.73
C ILE A 284 -22.87 -17.12 -0.24
N THR A 285 -22.44 -16.29 -1.18
CA THR A 285 -21.69 -15.06 -0.90
C THR A 285 -22.34 -13.83 -1.54
N TRP A 286 -23.58 -13.92 -2.02
CA TRP A 286 -24.30 -12.86 -2.74
C TRP A 286 -25.81 -12.94 -2.49
N HIS A 287 -26.57 -11.96 -3.01
CA HIS A 287 -28.03 -12.02 -3.02
C HIS A 287 -28.55 -12.95 -4.11
N ARG A 288 -29.20 -14.04 -3.72
CA ARG A 288 -29.73 -15.03 -4.68
C ARG A 288 -30.90 -14.48 -5.51
N GLU A 289 -31.78 -13.71 -4.89
CA GLU A 289 -32.98 -13.18 -5.55
C GLU A 289 -32.70 -11.79 -6.14
N ARG A 290 -33.20 -11.54 -7.35
CA ARG A 290 -33.22 -10.22 -7.97
C ARG A 290 -34.50 -9.50 -7.55
N LEU A 291 -34.39 -8.49 -6.69
CA LEU A 291 -35.54 -7.77 -6.14
C LEU A 291 -35.94 -6.53 -6.95
N ALA A 292 -35.02 -5.98 -7.74
CA ALA A 292 -35.29 -4.87 -8.65
C ALA A 292 -35.20 -5.31 -10.11
N GLN A 293 -36.16 -4.87 -10.93
CA GLN A 293 -35.97 -4.84 -12.37
C GLN A 293 -35.12 -3.62 -12.72
N VAL A 294 -34.21 -3.79 -13.68
CA VAL A 294 -33.36 -2.70 -14.15
C VAL A 294 -33.55 -2.59 -15.65
N ASP A 295 -34.12 -1.47 -16.06
CA ASP A 295 -34.19 -1.12 -17.47
C ASP A 295 -32.77 -0.76 -17.95
N TRP A 296 -32.35 -1.42 -19.03
CA TRP A 296 -31.05 -1.16 -19.61
C TRP A 296 -31.11 0.04 -20.56
N THR A 297 -30.27 1.03 -20.29
CA THR A 297 -29.99 2.12 -21.22
C THR A 297 -28.52 2.04 -21.62
N PRO A 298 -28.18 2.09 -22.93
CA PRO A 298 -26.79 2.10 -23.37
C PRO A 298 -25.99 3.22 -22.71
N PRO A 299 -24.75 2.95 -22.26
CA PRO A 299 -23.97 3.93 -21.53
C PRO A 299 -23.54 5.09 -22.43
N THR A 300 -23.53 6.30 -21.89
CA THR A 300 -22.99 7.48 -22.59
C THR A 300 -21.47 7.40 -22.70
N GLU A 301 -20.88 8.20 -23.60
CA GLU A 301 -19.41 8.29 -23.73
C GLU A 301 -18.72 8.67 -22.41
N PHE A 302 -19.33 9.57 -21.63
CA PHE A 302 -18.83 9.95 -20.32
C PHE A 302 -18.81 8.75 -19.34
N GLN A 303 -19.85 7.91 -19.38
CA GLN A 303 -19.93 6.71 -18.55
C GLN A 303 -18.89 5.66 -18.97
N LEU A 304 -18.64 5.52 -20.27
CA LEU A 304 -17.66 4.61 -20.82
C LEU A 304 -16.20 5.01 -20.53
N THR A 305 -15.95 6.31 -20.32
CA THR A 305 -14.61 6.87 -20.10
C THR A 305 -14.37 7.23 -18.63
N THR A 306 -14.79 8.42 -18.20
CA THR A 306 -14.58 8.95 -16.84
C THR A 306 -15.28 8.11 -15.78
N GLY A 307 -16.51 7.67 -16.06
CA GLY A 307 -17.28 6.79 -15.18
C GLY A 307 -16.56 5.48 -14.87
N ARG A 308 -15.99 4.85 -15.91
CA ARG A 308 -15.25 3.60 -15.80
C ARG A 308 -13.99 3.73 -14.95
N GLU A 309 -13.28 4.85 -15.05
CA GLU A 309 -12.08 5.11 -14.26
C GLU A 309 -12.39 5.25 -12.76
N THR A 310 -13.57 5.74 -12.39
CA THR A 310 -14.00 5.76 -10.97
C THR A 310 -14.56 4.42 -10.54
N TYR A 311 -15.38 3.79 -11.37
CA TYR A 311 -16.04 2.51 -11.06
C TYR A 311 -15.05 1.35 -10.85
N LYS A 312 -13.87 1.37 -11.49
CA LYS A 312 -12.83 0.33 -11.27
C LYS A 312 -12.40 0.20 -9.81
N TRP A 313 -12.55 1.27 -9.01
CA TRP A 313 -12.25 1.23 -7.58
C TRP A 313 -13.31 0.44 -6.80
N CYS A 314 -14.55 0.38 -7.26
CA CYS A 314 -15.57 -0.53 -6.70
C CYS A 314 -15.16 -1.99 -6.91
N LYS A 315 -14.70 -2.33 -8.12
CA LYS A 315 -14.13 -3.65 -8.42
C LYS A 315 -12.89 -3.97 -7.59
N PHE A 316 -12.19 -3.00 -6.98
CA PHE A 316 -11.08 -3.27 -6.07
C PHE A 316 -11.56 -4.02 -4.82
N CYS A 317 -12.64 -3.52 -4.22
CA CYS A 317 -13.19 -4.02 -2.95
C CYS A 317 -14.27 -5.09 -3.14
N HIS A 318 -14.88 -5.20 -4.31
CA HIS A 318 -16.04 -6.04 -4.53
C HIS A 318 -15.88 -6.97 -5.73
N THR A 319 -16.49 -8.14 -5.63
CA THR A 319 -16.87 -9.00 -6.75
C THR A 319 -18.28 -8.65 -7.20
N MET A 320 -18.58 -8.92 -8.47
CA MET A 320 -19.83 -8.48 -9.10
C MET A 320 -20.69 -9.66 -9.56
N GLU A 321 -20.08 -10.81 -9.85
CA GLU A 321 -20.79 -11.98 -10.38
C GLU A 321 -21.36 -12.88 -9.26
N PRO A 322 -22.56 -13.45 -9.46
CA PRO A 322 -23.08 -14.51 -8.59
C PRO A 322 -22.07 -15.65 -8.42
N GLY A 323 -21.92 -16.18 -7.21
CA GLY A 323 -20.96 -17.27 -6.93
C GLY A 323 -19.58 -16.81 -6.48
N GLU A 324 -19.20 -15.55 -6.75
CA GLU A 324 -17.87 -15.08 -6.42
C GLU A 324 -17.70 -14.76 -4.94
N ALA A 325 -16.49 -15.00 -4.42
CA ALA A 325 -16.16 -14.77 -3.02
C ALA A 325 -16.22 -13.28 -2.66
N HIS A 326 -16.43 -12.98 -1.38
CA HIS A 326 -16.18 -11.64 -0.84
C HIS A 326 -14.71 -11.26 -0.99
N LEU A 327 -14.45 -9.96 -1.10
CA LEU A 327 -13.11 -9.39 -1.01
C LEU A 327 -13.03 -8.55 0.26
N VAL A 328 -12.61 -7.29 0.13
CA VAL A 328 -12.64 -6.32 1.24
C VAL A 328 -14.08 -5.95 1.58
N GLY A 329 -14.94 -5.84 0.57
CA GLY A 329 -16.39 -5.70 0.67
C GLY A 329 -17.14 -6.98 0.26
N PRO A 330 -18.46 -7.02 0.47
CA PRO A 330 -19.31 -8.13 0.06
C PRO A 330 -19.38 -8.26 -1.46
N ASN A 331 -19.90 -9.38 -1.96
CA ASN A 331 -20.26 -9.47 -3.38
C ASN A 331 -21.46 -8.56 -3.64
N LEU A 332 -21.50 -7.88 -4.79
CA LEU A 332 -22.55 -6.93 -5.13
C LEU A 332 -23.61 -7.47 -6.09
N ALA A 333 -23.54 -8.74 -6.49
CA ALA A 333 -24.53 -9.35 -7.38
C ALA A 333 -25.96 -9.20 -6.80
N ASN A 334 -26.87 -8.78 -7.67
CA ASN A 334 -28.28 -8.49 -7.39
C ASN A 334 -28.50 -7.44 -6.29
N ILE A 335 -27.61 -6.45 -6.12
CA ILE A 335 -27.68 -5.48 -5.01
C ILE A 335 -28.90 -4.54 -5.07
N PHE A 336 -29.41 -4.18 -6.26
CA PHE A 336 -30.52 -3.24 -6.35
C PHE A 336 -31.82 -3.85 -5.80
N GLY A 337 -32.51 -3.08 -4.97
CA GLY A 337 -33.68 -3.49 -4.19
C GLY A 337 -33.35 -4.21 -2.88
N GLN A 338 -32.08 -4.52 -2.61
CA GLN A 338 -31.69 -5.27 -1.41
C GLN A 338 -31.60 -4.38 -0.18
N ARG A 339 -31.94 -4.94 0.98
CA ARG A 339 -31.69 -4.30 2.27
C ARG A 339 -30.19 -4.22 2.54
N ALA A 340 -29.70 -3.08 3.01
CA ALA A 340 -28.29 -2.92 3.34
C ALA A 340 -27.83 -3.90 4.44
N GLY A 341 -26.56 -4.32 4.39
CA GLY A 341 -25.98 -5.15 5.45
C GLY A 341 -26.49 -6.59 5.50
N THR A 342 -26.99 -7.15 4.38
CA THR A 342 -27.64 -8.48 4.38
C THR A 342 -27.02 -9.51 3.44
N VAL A 343 -25.92 -9.21 2.74
CA VAL A 343 -25.22 -10.24 1.97
C VAL A 343 -24.73 -11.32 2.94
N PRO A 344 -25.06 -12.60 2.71
CA PRO A 344 -24.65 -13.66 3.62
C PRO A 344 -23.14 -13.81 3.74
N ASN A 345 -22.68 -14.31 4.88
CA ASN A 345 -21.29 -14.67 5.18
C ASN A 345 -20.28 -13.51 5.12
N PHE A 346 -20.74 -12.26 5.03
CA PHE A 346 -19.91 -11.06 5.13
C PHE A 346 -20.05 -10.37 6.50
N PRO A 347 -18.94 -9.98 7.17
CA PRO A 347 -18.98 -9.25 8.44
C PRO A 347 -19.19 -7.75 8.22
N TYR A 348 -20.43 -7.30 8.40
CA TYR A 348 -20.78 -5.88 8.30
C TYR A 348 -20.46 -5.11 9.59
N SER A 349 -20.19 -3.81 9.48
CA SER A 349 -20.15 -2.95 10.66
C SER A 349 -21.51 -2.96 11.37
N PRO A 350 -21.54 -2.83 12.71
CA PRO A 350 -22.80 -2.69 13.44
C PRO A 350 -23.67 -1.56 12.88
N ALA A 351 -23.07 -0.43 12.50
CA ALA A 351 -23.77 0.72 11.93
C ALA A 351 -24.51 0.39 10.62
N LEU A 352 -23.85 -0.29 9.67
CA LEU A 352 -24.47 -0.59 8.37
C LEU A 352 -25.52 -1.71 8.48
N ALA A 353 -25.27 -2.70 9.35
CA ALA A 353 -26.27 -3.73 9.65
C ALA A 353 -27.52 -3.12 10.29
N GLU A 354 -27.36 -2.17 11.22
CA GLU A 354 -28.46 -1.49 11.88
C GLU A 354 -29.21 -0.54 10.94
N ALA A 355 -28.51 0.21 10.08
CA ALA A 355 -29.12 1.02 9.03
C ALA A 355 -30.02 0.17 8.11
N GLY A 356 -29.55 -1.03 7.73
CA GLY A 356 -30.35 -2.00 7.00
C GLY A 356 -31.63 -2.40 7.73
N LYS A 357 -31.54 -2.80 9.01
CA LYS A 357 -32.71 -3.14 9.84
C LYS A 357 -33.71 -1.99 9.96
N ASN A 358 -33.23 -0.75 9.99
CA ASN A 358 -34.03 0.46 10.04
C ASN A 358 -34.58 0.90 8.67
N GLY A 359 -34.45 0.07 7.64
CA GLY A 359 -35.11 0.24 6.35
C GLY A 359 -34.23 0.79 5.24
N LEU A 360 -32.91 0.90 5.41
CA LEU A 360 -32.02 1.25 4.30
C LEU A 360 -32.04 0.14 3.24
N VAL A 361 -32.50 0.51 2.04
CA VAL A 361 -32.57 -0.34 0.84
C VAL A 361 -31.74 0.28 -0.26
N TRP A 362 -30.95 -0.53 -0.96
CA TRP A 362 -30.12 -0.09 -2.08
C TRP A 362 -30.95 0.16 -3.33
N ASN A 363 -30.99 1.42 -3.76
CA ASN A 363 -31.54 1.90 -5.02
C ASN A 363 -30.59 2.99 -5.56
N GLU A 364 -30.92 3.63 -6.69
CA GLU A 364 -30.04 4.66 -7.27
C GLU A 364 -29.74 5.79 -6.30
N ASP A 365 -30.78 6.35 -5.68
CA ASP A 365 -30.65 7.51 -4.78
C ASP A 365 -29.80 7.19 -3.56
N THR A 366 -30.07 6.07 -2.91
CA THR A 366 -29.34 5.64 -1.70
C THR A 366 -27.92 5.21 -2.01
N ILE A 367 -27.66 4.60 -3.18
CA ILE A 367 -26.29 4.30 -3.61
C ILE A 367 -25.55 5.60 -3.91
N GLY A 368 -26.17 6.55 -4.62
CA GLY A 368 -25.61 7.87 -4.91
C GLY A 368 -25.21 8.62 -3.63
N GLN A 369 -26.12 8.69 -2.65
CA GLN A 369 -25.85 9.27 -1.33
C GLN A 369 -24.74 8.53 -0.58
N TYR A 370 -24.72 7.20 -0.66
CA TYR A 370 -23.70 6.41 0.02
C TYR A 370 -22.31 6.64 -0.57
N ILE A 371 -22.17 6.63 -1.90
CA ILE A 371 -20.86 6.82 -2.56
C ILE A 371 -20.36 8.27 -2.46
N SER A 372 -21.25 9.25 -2.23
CA SER A 372 -20.86 10.64 -1.95
C SER A 372 -20.37 10.85 -0.52
N GLY A 373 -20.69 9.96 0.42
CA GLY A 373 -20.27 10.09 1.81
C GLY A 373 -20.72 8.93 2.69
N PRO A 374 -20.01 7.78 2.67
CA PRO A 374 -20.46 6.59 3.41
C PRO A 374 -20.62 6.82 4.90
N ASP A 375 -19.67 7.55 5.51
CA ASP A 375 -19.68 7.85 6.94
C ASP A 375 -20.61 9.00 7.32
N GLU A 376 -21.00 9.82 6.34
CA GLU A 376 -22.03 10.86 6.53
C GLU A 376 -23.43 10.22 6.52
N MET A 377 -23.67 9.29 5.58
CA MET A 377 -24.93 8.57 5.47
C MET A 377 -25.11 7.52 6.57
N VAL A 378 -24.04 6.78 6.89
CA VAL A 378 -24.05 5.71 7.91
C VAL A 378 -22.83 5.88 8.84
N PRO A 379 -22.93 6.75 9.87
CA PRO A 379 -21.83 7.01 10.79
C PRO A 379 -21.30 5.76 11.46
N GLY A 380 -19.99 5.54 11.36
CA GLY A 380 -19.33 4.34 11.88
C GLY A 380 -19.35 3.15 10.93
N THR A 381 -19.73 3.33 9.66
CA THR A 381 -19.55 2.29 8.64
C THR A 381 -18.08 1.94 8.45
N SER A 382 -17.76 0.65 8.31
CA SER A 382 -16.43 0.19 7.91
C SER A 382 -16.24 0.17 6.38
N MET A 383 -17.34 0.32 5.63
CA MET A 383 -17.33 0.26 4.17
C MET A 383 -17.14 1.66 3.60
N MET A 384 -15.88 2.02 3.34
CA MET A 384 -15.48 3.30 2.77
C MET A 384 -15.18 3.16 1.26
N ILE A 385 -15.34 4.27 0.52
CA ILE A 385 -14.93 4.33 -0.90
C ILE A 385 -13.43 4.63 -0.98
N SER A 386 -12.64 3.69 -1.53
CA SER A 386 -11.18 3.80 -1.54
C SER A 386 -10.62 4.92 -2.40
N SER A 387 -11.37 5.38 -3.42
CA SER A 387 -11.02 6.53 -4.26
C SER A 387 -11.39 7.88 -3.64
N GLY A 388 -12.07 7.87 -2.48
CA GLY A 388 -12.72 9.03 -1.90
C GLY A 388 -14.17 9.23 -2.37
N PRO A 389 -14.88 10.20 -1.78
CA PRO A 389 -16.25 10.58 -2.13
C PRO A 389 -16.48 10.85 -3.62
N VAL A 390 -17.56 10.29 -4.18
CA VAL A 390 -18.05 10.60 -5.53
C VAL A 390 -19.13 11.66 -5.41
N ILE A 391 -18.75 12.94 -5.50
CA ILE A 391 -19.65 14.08 -5.24
C ILE A 391 -20.31 14.59 -6.53
N ASP A 392 -19.61 14.52 -7.65
CA ASP A 392 -20.13 14.99 -8.94
C ASP A 392 -21.32 14.13 -9.41
N PRO A 393 -22.51 14.72 -9.66
CA PRO A 393 -23.71 13.96 -10.01
C PRO A 393 -23.55 13.14 -11.30
N ALA A 394 -22.92 13.70 -12.33
CA ALA A 394 -22.72 12.97 -13.59
C ALA A 394 -21.80 11.75 -13.37
N LEU A 395 -20.81 11.87 -12.48
CA LEU A 395 -19.96 10.76 -12.10
C LEU A 395 -20.69 9.73 -11.22
N GLN A 396 -21.58 10.14 -10.32
CA GLN A 396 -22.44 9.23 -9.56
C GLN A 396 -23.31 8.40 -10.51
N ASP A 397 -24.01 9.05 -11.44
CA ASP A 397 -24.84 8.39 -12.44
C ASP A 397 -24.04 7.38 -13.27
N ALA A 398 -22.80 7.73 -13.61
CA ALA A 398 -21.92 6.84 -14.36
C ALA A 398 -21.46 5.60 -13.57
N VAL A 399 -21.18 5.78 -12.27
CA VAL A 399 -20.85 4.67 -11.37
C VAL A 399 -22.07 3.77 -11.15
N ILE A 400 -23.25 4.35 -10.94
CA ILE A 400 -24.52 3.63 -10.75
C ILE A 400 -24.88 2.84 -12.01
N ALA A 401 -24.75 3.43 -13.21
CA ALA A 401 -24.98 2.74 -14.47
C ALA A 401 -24.04 1.55 -14.66
N SER A 402 -22.76 1.72 -14.32
CA SER A 402 -21.77 0.62 -14.37
C SER A 402 -22.07 -0.47 -13.36
N LEU A 403 -22.49 -0.10 -12.14
CA LEU A 403 -22.90 -1.04 -11.10
C LEU A 403 -24.12 -1.85 -11.53
N ARG A 404 -25.13 -1.21 -12.12
CA ARG A 404 -26.30 -1.88 -12.71
C ARG A 404 -25.90 -2.92 -13.73
N ARG A 405 -25.10 -2.53 -14.73
CA ARG A 405 -24.62 -3.42 -15.79
C ARG A 405 -23.95 -4.68 -15.22
N ASP A 406 -23.08 -4.50 -14.24
CA ASP A 406 -22.19 -5.57 -13.79
C ASP A 406 -22.78 -6.41 -12.66
N THR A 407 -23.81 -5.94 -11.96
CA THR A 407 -24.37 -6.66 -10.80
C THR A 407 -25.77 -7.22 -11.02
N MET A 408 -26.51 -6.70 -12.00
CA MET A 408 -27.90 -7.10 -12.24
C MET A 408 -28.08 -8.05 -13.41
N PHE A 409 -27.01 -8.36 -14.13
CA PHE A 409 -26.98 -9.31 -15.24
C PHE A 409 -25.86 -10.33 -15.00
N THR A 410 -26.09 -11.58 -15.35
CA THR A 410 -24.98 -12.54 -15.46
C THR A 410 -24.08 -12.14 -16.64
N GLU A 411 -22.84 -12.62 -16.67
CA GLU A 411 -21.92 -12.37 -17.80
C GLU A 411 -22.55 -12.67 -19.18
N ALA A 412 -23.36 -13.72 -19.29
CA ALA A 412 -24.04 -14.11 -20.53
C ALA A 412 -25.23 -13.20 -20.90
N GLU A 413 -25.83 -12.53 -19.91
CA GLU A 413 -26.97 -11.63 -20.08
C GLU A 413 -26.53 -10.16 -20.18
N ARG A 414 -25.24 -9.88 -19.95
CA ARG A 414 -24.73 -8.53 -19.81
C ARG A 414 -24.83 -7.80 -21.15
N PRO A 415 -25.52 -6.65 -21.20
CA PRO A 415 -25.61 -5.87 -22.42
C PRO A 415 -24.24 -5.25 -22.78
N GLU A 416 -23.97 -5.16 -24.09
CA GLU A 416 -22.72 -4.64 -24.66
C GLU A 416 -22.43 -3.18 -24.31
#